data_AF-A0A953E493-F1
#
_entry.id   AF-A0A953E493-F1
#
_cell.length_a   1.000
_cell.length_b   1.000
_cell.length_c   1.000
_cell.angle_alpha   90.00
_cell.angle_beta   90.00
_cell.angle_gamma   90.00
#
_symmetry.space_group_name_H-M   'P 1'
#
loop_
_entity.id
_entity.type
_entity.pdbx_description
1 polymer ?
#
loop_
_entity_poly.entity_id
_entity_poly.type
_entity_poly.pdbx_seq_one_letter_code
_entity_poly.pdbx_strand_id
1 'polypeptide(L)'
;PFAVEGLPEALALPRPWLRQIMLGIALAVALGVFMMCWYSSVFGFPLNSGGRPLNSWPVFLVLTFEAGVLAGGLAGFMGFLISCGLPRLNHPVFDARDFDRASQDRFFLAVGDPDAEAAQLSALLDGLGPLSIRELPA
;
A
#
# COMPACT_ATOMS: atom_id res chain seq x y z
N PRO A 1 -12.47 10.64 -6.64
CA PRO A 1 -11.58 10.56 -7.81
C PRO A 1 -12.11 9.61 -8.89
N PHE A 2 -12.14 10.08 -10.13
CA PHE A 2 -12.61 9.32 -11.28
C PHE A 2 -11.45 8.55 -11.90
N ALA A 3 -11.68 7.29 -12.27
CA ALA A 3 -10.71 6.51 -13.02
C ALA A 3 -10.60 7.10 -14.44
N VAL A 4 -9.44 7.66 -14.77
CA VAL A 4 -9.11 8.06 -16.14
C VAL A 4 -8.43 6.89 -16.80
N GLU A 5 -9.06 6.34 -17.84
CA GLU A 5 -8.54 5.21 -18.59
C GLU A 5 -7.20 5.58 -19.26
N GLY A 6 -6.19 4.73 -19.14
CA GLY A 6 -4.85 4.97 -19.71
C GLY A 6 -3.94 5.92 -18.92
N LEU A 7 -4.39 6.47 -17.79
CA LEU A 7 -3.57 7.36 -16.96
C LEU A 7 -2.29 6.69 -16.42
N PRO A 8 -2.33 5.42 -15.93
CA PRO A 8 -1.13 4.75 -15.45
C PRO A 8 -0.06 4.58 -16.54
N GLU A 9 -0.48 4.29 -17.77
CA GLU A 9 0.38 4.17 -18.94
C GLU A 9 0.95 5.52 -19.36
N ALA A 10 0.13 6.57 -19.34
CA ALA A 10 0.54 7.94 -19.66
C ALA A 10 1.57 8.50 -18.64
N LEU A 11 1.40 8.17 -17.36
CA LEU A 11 2.32 8.57 -16.28
C LEU A 11 3.49 7.59 -16.08
N ALA A 12 3.57 6.52 -16.87
CA ALA A 12 4.58 5.47 -16.76
C ALA A 12 4.75 4.93 -15.33
N LEU A 13 3.64 4.74 -14.60
CA LEU A 13 3.68 4.36 -13.19
C LEU A 13 4.30 2.95 -13.01
N PRO A 14 5.23 2.77 -12.06
CA PRO A 14 5.84 1.48 -11.81
C PRO A 14 4.82 0.49 -11.22
N ARG A 15 5.03 -0.81 -11.48
CA ARG A 15 4.20 -1.85 -10.89
C ARG A 15 4.40 -1.90 -9.37
N PRO A 16 3.32 -2.00 -8.57
CA PRO A 16 3.45 -2.04 -7.12
C PRO A 16 4.07 -3.36 -6.65
N TRP A 17 5.20 -3.26 -5.95
CA TRP A 17 5.91 -4.36 -5.28
C TRP A 17 5.16 -4.90 -4.04
N LEU A 18 4.12 -4.19 -3.59
CA LEU A 18 3.33 -4.48 -2.38
C LEU A 18 2.80 -5.92 -2.33
N ARG A 19 2.34 -6.46 -3.47
CA ARG A 19 1.79 -7.83 -3.54
C ARG A 19 2.81 -8.88 -3.10
N GLN A 20 4.08 -8.71 -3.46
CA GLN A 20 5.14 -9.67 -3.11
C GLN A 20 5.46 -9.61 -1.61
N ILE A 21 5.48 -8.42 -1.03
CA ILE A 21 5.67 -8.21 0.42
C ILE A 21 4.55 -8.88 1.21
N MET A 22 3.29 -8.62 0.82
CA MET A 22 2.12 -9.20 1.48
C MET A 22 2.18 -10.73 1.49
N LEU A 23 2.51 -11.33 0.35
CA LEU A 23 2.66 -12.78 0.24
C LEU A 23 3.82 -13.30 1.10
N GLY A 24 4.97 -12.64 1.05
CA GLY A 24 6.14 -13.02 1.84
C GLY A 24 5.88 -12.99 3.35
N ILE A 25 5.25 -11.93 3.85
CA ILE A 25 4.91 -11.78 5.28
C ILE A 25 3.83 -12.79 5.68
N ALA A 26 2.77 -12.96 4.89
CA ALA A 26 1.72 -13.93 5.16
C ALA A 26 2.27 -15.35 5.30
N LEU A 27 3.13 -15.78 4.37
CA LEU A 27 3.75 -17.11 4.40
C LEU A 27 4.72 -17.27 5.58
N ALA A 28 5.53 -16.25 5.87
CA ALA A 28 6.47 -16.30 6.99
C ALA A 28 5.73 -16.43 8.34
N VAL A 29 4.66 -15.66 8.55
CA VAL A 29 3.85 -15.73 9.77
C VAL A 29 3.07 -17.04 9.85
N ALA A 30 2.46 -17.48 8.76
CA ALA A 30 1.76 -18.76 8.71
C ALA A 30 2.69 -19.93 9.09
N LEU A 31 3.89 -19.98 8.50
CA LEU A 31 4.90 -20.98 8.83
C LEU A 31 5.33 -20.87 10.29
N GLY A 32 5.57 -19.65 10.79
CA GLY A 32 5.95 -19.41 12.18
C GLY A 32 4.88 -19.91 13.17
N VAL A 33 3.61 -19.61 12.92
CA VAL A 33 2.49 -20.06 13.77
C VAL A 33 2.30 -21.56 13.70
N PHE A 34 2.41 -22.17 12.52
CA PHE A 34 2.34 -23.62 12.39
C PHE A 34 3.46 -24.31 13.20
N MET A 35 4.70 -23.82 13.09
CA MET A 35 5.84 -24.33 13.83
C MET A 35 5.68 -24.10 15.34
N MET A 36 5.09 -22.98 15.75
CA MET A 36 4.78 -22.71 17.15
C MET A 36 3.75 -23.68 17.71
N CYS A 37 2.67 -23.98 16.97
CA CYS A 37 1.68 -24.99 17.35
C CYS A 37 2.31 -26.39 17.45
N TRP A 38 3.15 -26.76 16.50
CA TRP A 38 3.88 -28.01 16.51
C TRP A 38 4.80 -28.11 17.72
N TYR A 39 5.60 -27.07 17.96
CA TYR A 39 6.51 -27.00 19.09
C TYR A 39 5.77 -27.12 20.42
N SER A 40 4.70 -26.34 20.60
CA SER A 40 3.90 -26.35 21.81
C SER A 40 3.27 -27.72 22.08
N SER A 41 2.70 -28.36 21.06
CA SER A 41 1.95 -29.61 21.22
C SER A 41 2.84 -30.84 21.39
N VAL A 42 4.03 -30.85 20.79
CA VAL A 42 4.93 -32.02 20.78
C VAL A 42 6.02 -31.91 21.83
N PHE A 43 6.62 -30.73 22.00
CA PHE A 43 7.83 -30.54 22.82
C PHE A 43 7.58 -29.70 24.07
N GLY A 44 6.83 -28.59 23.94
CA GLY A 44 6.65 -27.63 25.02
C GLY A 44 5.79 -28.19 26.16
N PHE A 45 4.60 -28.67 25.84
CA PHE A 45 3.68 -29.25 26.82
C PHE A 45 2.76 -30.29 26.16
N PRO A 46 3.19 -31.54 26.03
CA PRO A 46 2.41 -32.59 25.37
C PRO A 46 1.21 -32.98 26.23
N LEU A 47 0.05 -32.39 25.93
CA LEU A 47 -1.21 -32.66 26.61
C LEU A 47 -2.05 -33.66 25.81
N ASN A 48 -2.42 -34.77 26.45
CA ASN A 48 -3.34 -35.74 25.86
C ASN A 48 -4.78 -35.23 25.98
N SER A 49 -5.30 -34.63 24.90
CA SER A 49 -6.69 -34.20 24.79
C SER A 49 -7.49 -35.22 23.99
N GLY A 50 -8.33 -36.01 24.67
CA GLY A 50 -9.26 -36.95 24.04
C GLY A 50 -8.61 -38.11 23.27
N GLY A 51 -7.39 -38.52 23.65
CA GLY A 51 -6.68 -39.65 23.03
C GLY A 51 -6.11 -39.35 21.64
N ARG A 52 -6.13 -38.08 21.21
CA ARG A 52 -5.66 -37.70 19.88
C ARG A 52 -4.13 -37.67 19.80
N PRO A 53 -3.55 -37.92 18.61
CA PRO A 53 -2.12 -37.71 18.39
C PRO A 53 -1.71 -36.27 18.73
N LEU A 54 -0.58 -36.13 19.43
CA LEU A 54 -0.01 -34.82 19.80
C LEU A 54 0.28 -33.93 18.57
N ASN A 55 0.57 -34.56 17.42
CA ASN A 55 0.79 -33.91 16.14
C ASN A 55 -0.52 -33.71 15.33
N SER A 56 -1.50 -33.04 15.94
CA SER A 56 -2.81 -32.74 15.33
C SER A 56 -2.75 -31.64 14.26
N TRP A 57 -1.92 -31.84 13.23
CA TRP A 57 -1.64 -30.89 12.15
C TRP A 57 -2.87 -30.32 11.43
N PRO A 58 -4.00 -31.04 11.21
CA PRO A 58 -5.18 -30.45 10.55
C PRO A 58 -5.84 -29.35 11.39
N VAL A 59 -5.74 -29.46 12.72
CA VAL A 59 -6.32 -28.46 13.64
C VAL A 59 -5.49 -27.18 13.63
N PHE A 60 -4.17 -27.29 13.47
CA PHE A 60 -3.26 -26.14 13.43
C PHE A 60 -3.48 -25.26 12.20
N LEU A 61 -3.91 -25.85 11.07
CA LEU A 61 -4.15 -25.13 9.82
C LEU A 61 -5.13 -23.97 9.96
N VAL A 62 -6.17 -24.11 10.77
CA VAL A 62 -7.17 -23.04 10.96
C VAL A 62 -6.50 -21.80 11.56
N LEU A 63 -5.74 -21.99 12.64
CA LEU A 63 -5.02 -20.88 13.28
C LEU A 63 -3.91 -20.32 12.38
N THR A 64 -3.16 -21.18 11.70
CA THR A 64 -2.12 -20.80 10.75
C THR A 64 -2.67 -19.95 9.60
N PHE A 65 -3.82 -20.33 9.04
CA PHE A 65 -4.48 -19.59 7.97
C PHE A 65 -4.91 -18.19 8.44
N GLU A 66 -5.63 -18.11 9.57
CA GLU A 66 -6.09 -16.84 10.13
C GLU A 66 -4.93 -15.89 10.42
N ALA A 67 -3.86 -16.40 11.04
CA ALA A 67 -2.67 -15.60 11.34
C ALA A 67 -1.94 -15.13 10.07
N GLY A 68 -1.85 -15.98 9.05
CA GLY A 68 -1.26 -15.63 7.75
C GLY A 68 -2.06 -14.55 7.02
N VAL A 69 -3.38 -14.69 6.95
CA VAL A 69 -4.27 -13.70 6.31
C VAL A 69 -4.23 -12.37 7.07
N LEU A 70 -4.29 -12.40 8.40
CA LEU A 70 -4.18 -11.20 9.23
C LEU A 70 -2.84 -10.47 9.00
N ALA A 71 -1.73 -11.19 9.01
CA ALA A 71 -0.41 -10.62 8.79
C ALA A 71 -0.24 -10.06 7.37
N GLY A 72 -0.74 -10.77 6.36
CA GLY A 72 -0.74 -10.29 4.97
C GLY A 72 -1.58 -9.03 4.79
N GLY A 73 -2.76 -8.97 5.42
CA GLY A 73 -3.62 -7.79 5.41
C GLY A 73 -2.98 -6.59 6.09
N LEU A 74 -2.38 -6.78 7.26
CA LEU A 74 -1.69 -5.72 8.00
C LEU A 74 -0.46 -5.21 7.23
N ALA A 75 0.34 -6.12 6.66
CA ALA A 75 1.46 -5.77 5.80
C ALA A 75 1.01 -4.98 4.57
N GLY A 76 -0.10 -5.36 3.95
CA GLY A 76 -0.69 -4.64 2.82
C GLY A 76 -1.11 -3.23 3.20
N PHE A 77 -1.82 -3.08 4.32
CA PHE A 77 -2.25 -1.78 4.82
C PHE A 77 -1.06 -0.87 5.16
N MET A 78 -0.08 -1.36 5.90
CA MET A 78 1.12 -0.60 6.25
C MET A 78 1.97 -0.27 5.02
N GLY A 79 2.15 -1.24 4.11
CA GLY A 79 2.90 -1.03 2.89
C GLY A 79 2.21 -0.06 1.93
N PHE A 80 0.88 -0.04 1.89
CA PHE A 80 0.10 0.98 1.17
C PHE A 80 0.37 2.38 1.73
N LEU A 81 0.28 2.56 3.05
CA LEU A 81 0.57 3.85 3.68
C LEU A 81 1.98 4.35 3.34
N ILE A 82 2.98 3.48 3.52
CA ILE A 82 4.38 3.82 3.22
C ILE A 82 4.57 4.13 1.73
N SER A 83 3.98 3.35 0.83
CA SER A 83 4.11 3.56 -0.63
C SER A 83 3.46 4.86 -1.08
N CYS A 84 2.40 5.30 -0.40
CA CYS A 84 1.76 6.60 -0.65
C CYS A 84 2.44 7.76 0.10
N GLY A 85 3.50 7.52 0.87
CA GLY A 85 4.16 8.53 1.69
C GLY A 85 3.30 9.03 2.86
N LEU A 86 2.36 8.21 3.33
CA LEU A 86 1.50 8.49 4.49
C LEU A 86 2.13 7.92 5.78
N PRO A 87 1.91 8.53 6.95
CA PRO A 87 1.07 9.70 7.20
C PRO A 87 1.81 11.01 6.90
N ARG A 88 1.28 11.76 5.93
CA ARG A 88 1.75 13.11 5.60
C ARG A 88 0.59 14.07 5.78
N LEU A 89 0.59 14.78 6.91
CA LEU A 89 -0.51 15.67 7.30
C LEU A 89 -0.53 16.96 6.47
N ASN A 90 0.62 17.41 5.96
CA ASN A 90 0.71 18.57 5.08
C ASN A 90 1.57 18.26 3.83
N HIS A 91 1.01 18.57 2.66
CA HIS A 91 1.68 18.58 1.36
C HIS A 91 1.54 19.99 0.77
N PRO A 92 2.60 20.60 0.19
CA PRO A 92 2.55 21.95 -0.41
C PRO A 92 1.44 22.18 -1.45
N VAL A 93 0.91 21.09 -2.01
CA VAL A 93 -0.19 21.09 -2.98
C VAL A 93 -1.52 21.49 -2.34
N PHE A 94 -1.66 21.33 -1.02
CA PHE A 94 -2.85 21.77 -0.29
C PHE A 94 -2.99 23.29 -0.24
N ASP A 95 -1.91 24.05 -0.43
CA ASP A 95 -1.96 25.51 -0.52
C ASP A 95 -2.42 26.01 -1.90
N ALA A 96 -2.58 25.10 -2.88
CA ALA A 96 -3.16 25.45 -4.17
C ALA A 96 -4.64 25.83 -3.99
N ARG A 97 -5.01 27.01 -4.50
CA ARG A 97 -6.42 27.45 -4.51
C ARG A 97 -7.27 26.47 -5.32
N ASP A 98 -8.46 26.21 -4.80
CA ASP A 98 -9.46 25.25 -5.32
C ASP A 98 -9.01 23.77 -5.23
N PHE A 99 -7.94 23.43 -4.50
CA PHE A 99 -7.48 22.04 -4.37
C PHE A 99 -8.48 21.13 -3.64
N ASP A 100 -9.38 21.69 -2.84
CA ASP A 100 -10.52 20.97 -2.25
C ASP A 100 -11.38 20.26 -3.32
N ARG A 101 -11.46 20.85 -4.52
CA ARG A 101 -12.18 20.31 -5.68
C ARG A 101 -11.46 19.15 -6.38
N ALA A 102 -10.19 18.89 -6.06
CA ALA A 102 -9.43 17.75 -6.61
C ALA A 102 -10.10 16.40 -6.29
N SER A 103 -10.80 16.34 -5.15
CA SER A 103 -11.53 15.16 -4.71
C SER A 103 -12.95 15.05 -5.29
N GLN A 104 -13.47 16.15 -5.87
CA GLN A 104 -14.87 16.31 -6.26
C GLN A 104 -15.04 16.26 -7.77
N ASP A 105 -14.54 17.28 -8.49
CA ASP A 105 -14.92 17.52 -9.88
C ASP A 105 -13.79 18.10 -10.76
N ARG A 106 -12.59 18.32 -10.22
CA ARG A 106 -11.45 18.85 -10.96
C ARG A 106 -10.25 17.90 -10.94
N PHE A 107 -9.48 17.93 -12.02
CA PHE A 107 -8.19 17.24 -12.12
C PHE A 107 -7.05 18.25 -12.01
N PHE A 108 -5.98 17.84 -11.33
CA PHE A 108 -4.79 18.66 -11.13
C PHE A 108 -3.57 17.89 -11.63
N LEU A 109 -2.71 18.58 -12.39
CA LEU A 109 -1.40 18.09 -12.80
C LEU A 109 -0.35 18.89 -12.03
N ALA A 110 0.35 18.22 -11.11
CA ALA A 110 1.47 18.81 -10.38
C ALA A 110 2.77 18.34 -11.00
N VAL A 111 3.65 19.27 -11.34
CA VAL A 111 4.99 19.00 -11.87
C VAL A 111 6.00 19.49 -10.86
N GLY A 112 6.84 18.58 -10.37
CA GLY A 112 7.89 18.86 -9.38
C GLY A 112 9.27 18.54 -9.96
N ASP A 113 9.55 19.03 -11.17
CA ASP A 113 10.85 18.84 -11.83
C ASP A 113 11.81 19.97 -11.41
N PRO A 114 12.89 19.66 -10.66
CA PRO A 114 13.84 20.67 -10.20
C PRO A 114 14.69 21.28 -11.31
N ASP A 115 14.80 20.61 -12.46
CA ASP A 115 15.62 21.05 -13.60
C ASP A 115 14.81 21.80 -14.67
N ALA A 116 13.48 21.84 -14.52
CA ALA A 116 12.60 22.51 -15.48
C ALA A 116 12.62 24.04 -15.32
N GLU A 117 12.87 24.77 -16.42
CA GLU A 117 12.68 26.22 -16.44
C GLU A 117 11.18 26.57 -16.33
N ALA A 118 10.82 27.33 -15.29
CA ALA A 118 9.44 27.70 -14.99
C ALA A 118 8.71 28.35 -16.18
N ALA A 119 9.39 29.20 -16.95
CA ALA A 119 8.81 29.86 -18.12
C ALA A 119 8.47 28.87 -19.24
N GLN A 120 9.35 27.91 -19.52
CA GLN A 120 9.11 26.88 -20.54
C GLN A 120 8.01 25.92 -20.10
N LEU A 121 8.02 25.52 -18.82
CA LEU A 121 6.99 24.65 -18.25
C LEU A 121 5.62 25.33 -18.26
N SER A 122 5.55 26.60 -17.89
CA SER A 122 4.30 27.37 -17.92
C SER A 122 3.75 27.48 -19.35
N ALA A 123 4.59 27.77 -20.34
CA ALA A 123 4.19 27.81 -21.75
C ALA A 123 3.70 26.45 -22.27
N LEU A 124 4.36 25.36 -21.86
CA LEU A 124 3.94 24.00 -22.20
C LEU A 124 2.57 23.67 -21.58
N LEU A 125 2.38 24.02 -20.30
CA LEU A 125 1.13 23.79 -19.60
C LEU A 125 -0.02 24.62 -20.17
N ASP A 126 0.24 25.86 -20.59
CA ASP A 126 -0.76 26.72 -21.22
C ASP A 126 -1.28 26.13 -22.55
N GLY A 127 -0.38 25.49 -23.32
CA GLY A 127 -0.73 24.76 -24.54
C GLY A 127 -1.67 23.56 -24.34
N LEU A 128 -1.84 23.06 -23.11
CA LEU A 128 -2.72 21.93 -22.79
C LEU A 128 -4.19 22.34 -22.49
N GLY A 129 -4.50 23.64 -22.52
CA GLY A 129 -5.83 24.18 -22.20
C GLY A 129 -6.25 24.07 -20.72
N PRO A 130 -5.42 24.49 -19.75
CA PRO A 130 -5.74 24.39 -18.34
C PRO A 130 -6.79 25.42 -17.92
N LEU A 131 -7.55 25.13 -16.86
CA LEU A 131 -8.44 26.11 -16.24
C LEU A 131 -7.67 27.20 -15.48
N SER A 132 -6.52 26.83 -14.89
CA SER A 132 -5.62 27.76 -14.22
C SER A 132 -4.24 27.14 -14.04
N ILE A 133 -3.19 27.94 -14.20
CA ILE A 133 -1.79 27.58 -13.90
C ILE A 133 -1.37 28.35 -12.65
N ARG A 134 -0.68 27.67 -11.72
CA ARG A 134 -0.17 28.27 -10.49
C ARG A 134 1.18 27.69 -10.14
N GLU A 135 2.10 28.57 -9.76
CA GLU A 135 3.34 28.16 -9.11
C GLU A 135 3.09 28.03 -7.61
N LEU A 136 3.56 26.92 -7.04
CA LEU A 136 3.50 26.66 -5.61
C LEU A 136 4.85 26.94 -4.98
N PRO A 137 4.89 27.55 -3.78
CA PRO A 137 6.14 27.70 -3.04
C PRO A 137 6.74 26.32 -2.72
N ALA A 138 8.07 26.22 -2.84
CA ALA A 138 8.85 25.02 -2.54
C ALA A 138 8.80 24.66 -1.05
#